data_AF-A0A949IDM8-F1
#
_entry.id   AF-A0A949IDM8-F1
#
_cell.length_a   1.000
_cell.length_b   1.000
_cell.length_c   1.000
_cell.angle_alpha   90.00
_cell.angle_beta   90.00
_cell.angle_gamma   90.00
#
_symmetry.space_group_name_H-M   'P 1'
#
loop_
_entity.id
_entity.type
_entity.pdbx_description
1 polymer ?
#
loop_
_entity_poly.entity_id
_entity_poly.type
_entity_poly.pdbx_seq_one_letter_code
_entity_poly.pdbx_strand_id
1 'polypeptide(L)'
;MARNKVHAAGGPEEVELAFYEAMNRADADALMRCWADEDDIVCIHPGGPRLVGAGAIRASFEQIFSHAGPIRASIHKVRRVHTLTTAVHSVIERVQ
;
A
#
# COMPACT_ATOMS: atom_id res chain seq x y z
N MET A 1 -14.52 -15.10 14.77
CA MET A 1 -15.12 -13.75 14.70
C MET A 1 -14.39 -12.97 13.61
N ALA A 2 -14.97 -12.83 12.43
CA ALA A 2 -14.38 -12.07 11.34
C ALA A 2 -14.43 -10.58 11.72
N ARG A 3 -13.26 -9.94 11.83
CA ARG A 3 -13.17 -8.50 12.06
C ARG A 3 -13.62 -7.80 10.78
N ASN A 4 -14.76 -7.11 10.85
CA ASN A 4 -15.26 -6.27 9.77
C ASN A 4 -14.23 -5.15 9.52
N LYS A 5 -13.44 -5.25 8.45
CA LYS A 5 -12.56 -4.15 8.04
C LYS A 5 -13.44 -3.04 7.49
N VAL A 6 -13.30 -1.85 8.06
CA VAL A 6 -13.90 -0.64 7.48
C VAL A 6 -13.09 -0.34 6.22
N HIS A 7 -13.71 -0.52 5.05
CA HIS A 7 -13.17 0.03 3.81
C HIS A 7 -13.03 1.55 3.99
N ALA A 8 -11.87 2.10 3.65
CA ALA A 8 -11.67 3.54 3.68
C ALA A 8 -12.76 4.20 2.82
N ALA A 9 -13.69 4.92 3.48
CA ALA A 9 -14.65 5.76 2.79
C ALA A 9 -13.88 6.99 2.27
N GLY A 10 -13.29 6.86 1.09
CA GLY A 10 -12.37 7.85 0.53
C GLY A 10 -11.97 7.50 -0.89
N GLY A 11 -11.78 8.51 -1.74
CA GLY A 11 -11.37 8.31 -3.14
C GLY A 11 -9.96 7.68 -3.27
N PRO A 12 -9.51 7.40 -4.50
CA PRO A 12 -8.20 6.79 -4.74
C PRO A 12 -7.03 7.61 -4.17
N GLU A 13 -7.14 8.94 -4.11
CA GLU A 13 -6.16 9.82 -3.46
C GLU A 13 -6.09 9.63 -1.93
N GLU A 14 -7.22 9.35 -1.29
CA GLU A 14 -7.26 9.11 0.16
C GLU A 14 -6.68 7.76 0.52
N VAL A 15 -6.94 6.73 -0.31
CA VAL A 15 -6.30 5.42 -0.18
C VAL A 15 -4.79 5.52 -0.41
N GLU A 16 -4.35 6.27 -1.42
CA GLU A 16 -2.92 6.55 -1.66
C GLU A 16 -2.27 7.24 -0.45
N LEU A 17 -2.90 8.30 0.06
CA LEU A 17 -2.41 9.00 1.26
C LEU A 17 -2.31 8.06 2.46
N ALA A 18 -3.36 7.27 2.73
CA ALA A 18 -3.38 6.32 3.84
C ALA A 18 -2.28 5.25 3.71
N PHE A 19 -1.98 4.79 2.49
CA PHE A 19 -0.91 3.85 2.22
C PHE A 19 0.47 4.43 2.58
N TYR A 20 0.79 5.63 2.10
CA TYR A 20 2.07 6.28 2.42
C TYR A 20 2.18 6.64 3.90
N GLU A 21 1.10 7.09 4.53
CA GLU A 21 1.08 7.32 5.97
C GLU A 21 1.33 6.06 6.79
N ALA A 22 0.74 4.92 6.39
CA ALA A 22 0.98 3.65 7.05
C ALA A 22 2.45 3.21 6.94
N MET A 23 3.07 3.38 5.77
CA MET A 23 4.51 3.14 5.58
C MET A 23 5.37 4.05 6.47
N ASN A 24 5.05 5.35 6.52
CA ASN A 24 5.74 6.35 7.33
C ASN A 24 5.64 6.09 8.85
N ARG A 25 4.66 5.28 9.27
CA ARG A 25 4.45 4.86 10.67
C ARG A 25 4.87 3.42 10.96
N ALA A 26 5.35 2.67 9.97
CA ALA A 26 5.57 1.21 10.07
C ALA A 26 4.33 0.44 10.55
N ASP A 27 3.12 0.88 10.16
CA ASP A 27 1.86 0.28 10.59
C ASP A 27 1.34 -0.70 9.53
N ALA A 28 1.72 -1.97 9.67
CA ALA A 28 1.31 -3.03 8.75
C ALA A 28 -0.22 -3.24 8.72
N ASP A 29 -0.90 -3.05 9.85
CA ASP A 29 -2.35 -3.24 9.91
C ASP A 29 -3.09 -2.10 9.19
N ALA A 30 -2.59 -0.86 9.28
CA ALA A 30 -3.09 0.26 8.48
C ALA A 30 -2.79 0.09 7.00
N LEU A 31 -1.59 -0.36 6.66
CA LEU A 31 -1.18 -0.61 5.29
C LEU A 31 -2.11 -1.64 4.63
N MET A 32 -2.41 -2.73 5.32
CA MET A 32 -3.29 -3.80 4.83
C MET A 32 -4.79 -3.44 4.78
N ARG A 33 -5.18 -2.23 5.19
CA ARG A 33 -6.53 -1.69 4.94
C ARG A 33 -6.65 -0.98 3.58
N CYS A 34 -5.52 -0.65 2.95
CA CYS A 34 -5.48 -0.02 1.62
C CYS A 34 -5.57 -1.03 0.48
N TRP A 35 -5.33 -2.30 0.80
CA TRP A 35 -5.41 -3.40 -0.16
C TRP A 35 -6.84 -3.91 -0.30
N ALA A 36 -7.17 -4.31 -1.51
CA ALA A 36 -8.43 -4.96 -1.81
C ALA A 36 -8.47 -6.38 -1.19
N ASP A 37 -9.67 -6.93 -0.97
CA ASP A 37 -9.85 -8.19 -0.23
C ASP A 37 -9.78 -9.44 -1.12
N GLU A 38 -9.46 -9.28 -2.40
CA GLU A 38 -9.26 -10.37 -3.36
C GLU A 38 -7.96 -11.13 -3.13
N ASP A 39 -7.96 -12.41 -3.49
CA ASP A 39 -6.81 -13.31 -3.30
C ASP A 39 -5.66 -13.05 -4.29
N ASP A 40 -5.91 -12.31 -5.37
CA ASP A 40 -5.00 -12.09 -6.49
C ASP A 40 -4.31 -10.71 -6.48
N ILE A 41 -4.39 -9.96 -5.39
CA ILE A 41 -3.64 -8.70 -5.22
C ILE A 41 -2.13 -8.93 -5.34
N VAL A 42 -1.43 -7.97 -5.94
CA VAL A 42 0.00 -8.09 -6.28
C VAL A 42 0.82 -6.93 -5.73
N CYS A 43 1.97 -7.24 -5.14
CA CYS A 43 2.99 -6.26 -4.79
C CYS A 43 4.33 -6.63 -5.44
N ILE A 44 5.06 -5.63 -5.93
CA ILE A 44 6.42 -5.80 -6.45
C ILE A 44 7.28 -4.72 -5.78
N HIS A 45 8.15 -5.13 -4.86
CA HIS A 45 9.12 -4.24 -4.24
C HIS A 45 10.30 -3.95 -5.18
N PRO A 46 11.02 -2.83 -4.99
CA PRO A 46 12.22 -2.52 -5.76
C PRO A 46 13.24 -3.67 -5.73
N GLY A 47 13.59 -4.21 -6.90
CA GLY A 47 14.54 -5.32 -7.05
C GLY A 47 14.06 -6.70 -6.55
N GLY A 48 12.83 -6.81 -6.05
CA GLY A 48 12.26 -8.03 -5.50
C GLY A 48 11.43 -8.85 -6.51
N PRO A 49 11.07 -10.09 -6.14
CA PRO A 49 10.11 -10.88 -6.92
C PRO A 49 8.70 -10.31 -6.79
N ARG A 50 7.81 -10.77 -7.67
CA ARG A 50 6.37 -10.52 -7.55
C ARG A 50 5.80 -11.31 -6.37
N LEU A 51 5.09 -10.62 -5.49
CA LEU A 51 4.31 -11.19 -4.40
C LEU A 51 2.83 -11.23 -4.79
N VAL A 52 2.15 -12.31 -4.45
CA VAL A 52 0.72 -12.51 -4.77
C VAL A 52 -0.03 -12.87 -3.49
N GLY A 53 -1.17 -12.21 -3.27
CA GLY A 53 -2.07 -12.42 -2.15
C GLY A 53 -1.68 -11.68 -0.87
N ALA A 54 -2.69 -11.39 -0.05
CA ALA A 54 -2.57 -10.56 1.14
C ALA A 54 -1.55 -11.07 2.16
N GLY A 55 -1.44 -12.39 2.33
CA GLY A 55 -0.49 -13.00 3.28
C GLY A 55 0.98 -12.71 2.92
N ALA A 56 1.34 -12.88 1.65
CA ALA A 56 2.70 -12.63 1.17
C ALA A 56 3.07 -11.15 1.23
N ILE A 57 2.13 -10.28 0.85
CA ILE A 57 2.31 -8.82 0.89
C ILE A 57 2.50 -8.33 2.34
N ARG A 58 1.63 -8.77 3.26
CA ARG A 58 1.72 -8.42 4.68
C ARG A 58 3.05 -8.86 5.29
N ALA A 59 3.43 -10.12 5.08
CA ALA A 59 4.69 -10.66 5.59
C ALA A 59 5.91 -9.87 5.08
N SER A 60 5.90 -9.47 3.81
CA SER A 60 6.98 -8.66 3.23
C SER A 60 7.10 -7.29 3.89
N PHE A 61 5.99 -6.55 4.06
CA PHE A 61 6.03 -5.25 4.74
C PHE A 61 6.40 -5.38 6.23
N GLU A 62 5.90 -6.39 6.94
CA GLU A 62 6.31 -6.67 8.32
C GLU A 62 7.82 -6.92 8.44
N GLN A 63 8.38 -7.69 7.51
CA GLN A 63 9.82 -7.91 7.44
C GLN A 63 10.57 -6.60 7.16
N ILE A 64 10.13 -5.78 6.20
CA ILE A 64 10.79 -4.50 5.92
C ILE A 64 10.74 -3.60 7.16
N PHE A 65 9.59 -3.47 7.80
CA PHE A 65 9.42 -2.65 9.00
C PHE A 65 10.24 -3.15 10.19
N SER A 66 10.38 -4.47 10.36
CA SER A 66 11.20 -5.02 11.46
C SER A 66 12.69 -4.76 11.26
N HIS A 67 13.16 -4.65 10.02
CA HIS A 67 14.57 -4.45 9.70
C HIS A 67 14.96 -2.97 9.58
N ALA A 68 14.12 -2.16 8.91
CA ALA A 68 14.42 -0.77 8.57
C ALA A 68 13.64 0.24 9.42
N GLY A 69 12.62 -0.19 10.16
CA GLY A 69 11.67 0.71 10.81
C GLY A 69 10.72 1.40 9.81
N PRO A 70 10.17 2.57 10.16
CA PRO A 70 9.28 3.31 9.27
C PRO A 70 9.96 3.75 7.98
N ILE A 71 9.29 3.53 6.85
CA ILE A 71 9.77 3.92 5.53
C ILE A 71 9.28 5.33 5.25
N ARG A 72 10.19 6.32 5.29
CA ARG A 72 9.86 7.73 5.03
C ARG A 72 9.77 7.99 3.54
N ALA A 73 8.61 7.76 2.96
CA ALA A 73 8.34 7.95 1.54
C ALA A 73 7.42 9.15 1.32
N SER A 74 7.79 10.01 0.36
CA SER A 74 6.93 11.08 -0.15
C SER A 74 6.76 10.95 -1.66
N ILE A 75 5.53 11.14 -2.14
CA ILE A 75 5.21 11.11 -3.57
C ILE A 75 5.51 12.44 -4.25
N HIS A 76 6.04 12.35 -5.46
CA HIS A 76 6.26 13.47 -6.36
C HIS A 76 5.80 13.12 -7.78
N LYS A 77 5.55 14.16 -8.59
CA LYS A 77 5.23 14.05 -10.04
C LYS A 77 4.13 13.02 -10.35
N VAL A 78 2.98 13.17 -9.72
CA VAL A 78 1.89 12.20 -9.84
C VAL A 78 1.17 12.33 -11.18
N ARG A 79 1.15 11.26 -11.97
CA ARG A 79 0.30 11.11 -13.16
C ARG A 79 -0.89 10.22 -12.81
N ARG A 80 -2.10 10.75 -12.95
CA ARG A 80 -3.35 10.03 -12.69
C ARG A 80 -4.08 9.68 -13.98
N VAL A 81 -4.61 8.46 -14.04
CA VAL A 81 -5.55 8.00 -15.06
C VAL A 81 -6.74 7.38 -14.32
N HIS A 82 -7.93 7.97 -14.51
CA HIS A 82 -9.16 7.50 -13.89
C HIS A 82 -10.13 7.03 -14.98
N THR A 83 -10.83 5.96 -14.67
CA THR A 83 -11.99 5.46 -15.41
C THR A 83 -13.16 5.37 -14.43
N LEU A 84 -14.33 4.93 -14.88
CA LEU A 84 -15.52 4.84 -14.02
C LEU A 84 -15.30 3.93 -12.79
N THR A 85 -14.48 2.89 -12.92
CA THR A 85 -14.32 1.84 -11.90
C THR A 85 -12.87 1.65 -11.45
N THR A 86 -11.92 2.42 -11.98
CA THR A 86 -10.50 2.20 -11.72
C THR A 86 -9.72 3.50 -11.76
N ALA A 87 -8.78 3.65 -10.83
CA ALA A 87 -7.78 4.71 -10.82
C ALA A 87 -6.37 4.10 -10.83
N VAL A 88 -5.49 4.65 -11.67
CA VAL A 88 -4.06 4.30 -11.71
C VAL A 88 -3.27 5.56 -11.43
N HIS A 89 -2.46 5.54 -10.39
CA HIS A 89 -1.54 6.61 -10.04
C HIS A 89 -0.11 6.13 -10.29
N SER A 90 0.61 6.84 -11.16
CA SER A 90 2.05 6.66 -11.37
C SER A 90 2.77 7.80 -10.68
N VAL A 91 3.69 7.47 -9.79
CA VAL A 91 4.38 8.43 -8.92
C VAL A 91 5.89 8.21 -8.98
N ILE A 92 6.63 9.27 -8.65
CA ILE A 92 8.04 9.15 -8.26
C ILE A 92 8.09 9.21 -6.74
N GLU A 93 8.52 8.12 -6.12
CA GLU A 93 8.75 8.08 -4.68
C GLU A 93 10.13 8.66 -4.36
N ARG A 94 10.19 9.49 -3.32
CA ARG A 94 11.44 9.84 -2.64
C ARG A 94 11.44 9.18 -1.27
N VAL A 95 12.42 8.30 -1.04
CA VAL A 95 12.65 7.60 0.22
C VAL A 95 13.84 8.21 0.95
N GLN A 96 13.75 8.37 2.27
CA GLN A 96 14.78 8.94 3.15
C GLN A 96 15.29 7.93 4.16
#